data_AF-A0A4V6ILF0-F1
#
_entry.id   AF-A0A4V6ILF0-F1
#
_cell.length_a   1.000
_cell.length_b   1.000
_cell.length_c   1.000
_cell.angle_alpha   90.00
_cell.angle_beta   90.00
_cell.angle_gamma   90.00
#
_symmetry.space_group_name_H-M   'P 1'
#
loop_
_entity.id
_entity.type
_entity.pdbx_description
1 polymer ?
#
loop_
_entity_poly.entity_id
_entity_poly.type
_entity_poly.pdbx_seq_one_letter_code
_entity_poly.pdbx_strand_id
1 'polypeptide(L)'
;MSSPRNSKQFTEPWYTAYYFLQQDIDIRCPECDGHAISRGKSEYLLPWCPTGTRVVCTRCSYTRTCENFSWSGPVKGFGRRPCSACGHKWVNARVNCESTPQRPFNTVEAPCPECGAVNVVDISWSIDFFSGRPLDPYNGERLWYVDDVRGNEIWAYNTAHLTYLREYISSSLRERGDHAGKYSIITNLPAWMKSKKNRDDVIKTLDRLMKM
;
A
#
# COMPACT_ATOMS: atom_id res chain seq x y z
N MET A 1 -10.94 -38.30 16.75
CA MET A 1 -10.77 -37.07 17.56
C MET A 1 -9.41 -36.50 17.24
N SER A 2 -9.34 -35.55 16.32
CA SER A 2 -8.09 -34.95 15.85
C SER A 2 -7.69 -33.83 16.81
N SER A 3 -6.53 -33.94 17.45
CA SER A 3 -5.95 -32.88 18.28
C SER A 3 -5.78 -31.59 17.46
N PRO A 4 -6.02 -30.40 18.04
CA PRO A 4 -5.78 -29.14 17.34
C PRO A 4 -4.27 -28.99 17.12
N ARG A 5 -3.85 -28.92 15.85
CA ARG A 5 -2.45 -28.63 15.47
C ARG A 5 -2.14 -27.20 15.92
N ASN A 6 -1.58 -27.07 17.10
CA ASN A 6 -0.84 -25.88 17.53
C ASN A 6 0.51 -25.91 16.79
N SER A 7 0.51 -25.68 15.46
CA SER A 7 1.73 -25.79 14.67
C SER A 7 2.65 -24.61 15.02
N LYS A 8 3.68 -24.91 15.80
CA LYS A 8 4.74 -23.96 16.16
C LYS A 8 5.46 -23.38 14.94
N GLN A 9 5.33 -23.98 13.77
CA GLN A 9 6.04 -23.68 12.53
C GLN A 9 5.11 -23.07 11.47
N PHE A 10 5.61 -22.05 10.78
CA PHE A 10 4.99 -21.47 9.60
C PHE A 10 5.30 -22.32 8.36
N THR A 11 4.28 -22.74 7.62
CA THR A 11 4.41 -23.71 6.51
C THR A 11 4.13 -23.13 5.13
N GLU A 12 3.53 -21.93 5.06
CA GLU A 12 3.19 -21.33 3.77
C GLU A 12 4.44 -20.80 3.05
N PRO A 13 4.43 -20.82 1.69
CA PRO A 13 5.47 -20.16 0.91
C PRO A 13 5.63 -18.69 1.26
N TRP A 14 6.81 -18.13 1.01
CA TRP A 14 7.10 -16.72 1.26
C TRP A 14 6.53 -15.85 0.12
N TYR A 15 5.20 -15.73 0.04
CA TYR A 15 4.51 -15.04 -1.04
C TYR A 15 4.94 -13.58 -1.20
N THR A 16 5.01 -13.13 -2.45
CA THR A 16 5.07 -11.71 -2.79
C THR A 16 3.66 -11.11 -2.71
N ALA A 17 3.56 -9.78 -2.65
CA ALA A 17 2.26 -9.11 -2.69
C ALA A 17 1.41 -9.55 -3.90
N TYR A 18 2.06 -9.82 -5.04
CA TYR A 18 1.40 -10.23 -6.29
C TYR A 18 0.49 -11.45 -6.14
N TYR A 19 0.84 -12.42 -5.29
CA TYR A 19 0.01 -13.60 -5.03
C TYR A 19 -1.39 -13.21 -4.54
N PHE A 20 -1.47 -12.19 -3.67
CA PHE A 20 -2.74 -11.70 -3.14
C PHE A 20 -3.46 -10.78 -4.12
N LEU A 21 -2.71 -10.09 -5.00
CA LEU A 21 -3.27 -9.18 -6.00
C LEU A 21 -3.92 -9.91 -7.18
N GLN A 22 -3.55 -11.16 -7.45
CA GLN A 22 -4.23 -12.01 -8.45
C GLN A 22 -5.67 -12.37 -8.05
N GLN A 23 -6.02 -12.14 -6.79
CA GLN A 23 -7.36 -12.35 -6.24
C GLN A 23 -8.09 -11.02 -6.14
N ASP A 24 -9.35 -11.09 -5.74
CA ASP A 24 -10.14 -9.91 -5.41
C ASP A 24 -9.49 -9.15 -4.25
N ILE A 25 -9.50 -7.82 -4.35
CA ILE A 25 -9.06 -6.93 -3.28
C ILE A 25 -10.30 -6.28 -2.66
N ASP A 26 -10.42 -6.41 -1.35
CA ASP A 26 -11.49 -5.81 -0.57
C ASP A 26 -11.11 -4.37 -0.20
N ILE A 27 -11.91 -3.42 -0.66
CA ILE A 27 -11.70 -1.98 -0.51
C ILE A 27 -12.92 -1.29 0.11
N ARG A 28 -12.72 -0.08 0.61
CA ARG A 28 -13.80 0.83 0.97
C ARG A 28 -14.32 1.53 -0.28
N CYS A 29 -15.63 1.54 -0.43
CA CYS A 29 -16.29 2.24 -1.52
C CYS A 29 -16.09 3.76 -1.36
N PRO A 30 -15.61 4.47 -2.40
CA PRO A 30 -15.39 5.91 -2.32
C PRO A 30 -16.69 6.73 -2.16
N GLU A 31 -17.85 6.17 -2.49
CA GLU A 31 -19.15 6.85 -2.39
C GLU A 31 -19.85 6.64 -1.03
N CYS A 32 -19.81 5.42 -0.49
CA CYS A 32 -20.62 5.07 0.69
C CYS A 32 -19.83 4.52 1.88
N ASP A 33 -18.50 4.45 1.77
CA ASP A 33 -17.56 3.82 2.74
C ASP A 33 -17.92 2.36 3.10
N GLY A 34 -18.84 1.74 2.35
CA GLY A 34 -19.20 0.33 2.48
C GLY A 34 -18.20 -0.57 1.77
N HIS A 35 -18.37 -1.88 1.93
CA HIS A 35 -17.53 -2.86 1.27
C HIS A 35 -17.64 -2.78 -0.27
N ALA A 36 -16.50 -2.89 -0.94
CA ALA A 36 -16.40 -2.94 -2.39
C ALA A 36 -15.25 -3.86 -2.81
N ILE A 37 -15.39 -4.44 -4.00
CA ILE A 37 -14.40 -5.38 -4.55
C ILE A 37 -13.68 -4.70 -5.71
N SER A 38 -12.35 -4.65 -5.64
CA SER A 38 -11.44 -4.17 -6.68
C SER A 38 -10.73 -5.35 -7.34
N ARG A 39 -10.76 -5.39 -8.67
CA ARG A 39 -10.08 -6.39 -9.50
C ARG A 39 -9.28 -5.69 -10.58
N GLY A 40 -8.20 -6.31 -11.02
CA GLY A 40 -7.38 -5.83 -12.13
C GLY A 40 -6.44 -6.91 -12.61
N LYS A 41 -5.78 -6.66 -13.74
CA LYS A 41 -4.71 -7.52 -14.23
C LYS A 41 -3.45 -6.70 -14.36
N SER A 42 -2.30 -7.31 -14.09
CA SER A 42 -1.02 -6.73 -14.44
C SER A 42 -0.19 -7.79 -15.13
N GLU A 43 0.27 -7.50 -16.35
CA GLU A 43 1.09 -8.43 -17.14
C GLU A 43 2.50 -8.57 -16.54
N TYR A 44 3.00 -7.51 -15.90
CA TYR A 44 4.34 -7.44 -15.33
C TYR A 44 4.30 -7.02 -13.87
N LEU A 45 5.26 -7.51 -13.07
CA LEU A 45 5.47 -7.01 -11.71
C LEU A 45 5.98 -5.56 -11.73
N LEU A 46 6.81 -5.21 -12.72
CA LEU A 46 7.39 -3.88 -12.92
C LEU A 46 7.59 -3.62 -14.42
N PRO A 47 7.22 -2.42 -14.94
CA PRO A 47 6.49 -1.36 -14.25
C PRO A 47 5.06 -1.80 -13.89
N TRP A 48 4.58 -1.37 -12.73
CA TRP A 48 3.23 -1.71 -12.26
C TRP A 48 2.19 -0.86 -13.00
N CYS A 49 1.63 -1.43 -14.06
CA CYS A 49 0.64 -0.79 -14.92
C CYS A 49 -0.58 -1.71 -15.07
N PRO A 50 -1.48 -1.76 -14.07
CA PRO A 50 -2.64 -2.62 -14.13
C PRO A 50 -3.65 -2.13 -15.18
N THR A 51 -4.27 -3.08 -15.85
CA THR A 51 -5.25 -2.86 -16.92
C THR A 51 -6.56 -3.57 -16.61
N GLY A 52 -7.63 -3.10 -17.24
CA GLY A 52 -8.97 -3.67 -17.07
C GLY A 52 -9.42 -3.68 -15.61
N THR A 53 -9.13 -2.61 -14.87
CA THR A 53 -9.51 -2.52 -13.46
C THR A 53 -11.02 -2.34 -13.35
N ARG A 54 -11.62 -2.99 -12.35
CA ARG A 54 -13.04 -2.90 -12.06
C ARG A 54 -13.27 -2.87 -10.56
N VAL A 55 -14.03 -1.86 -10.12
CA VAL A 55 -14.52 -1.74 -8.75
C VAL A 55 -16.04 -1.90 -8.76
N VAL A 56 -16.56 -2.75 -7.87
CA VAL A 56 -18.00 -2.92 -7.66
C VAL A 56 -18.30 -2.85 -6.17
N CYS A 57 -19.16 -1.91 -5.75
CA CYS A 57 -19.62 -1.84 -4.38
C CYS A 57 -20.66 -2.92 -4.08
N THR A 58 -20.61 -3.52 -2.90
CA THR A 58 -21.60 -4.51 -2.45
C THR A 58 -22.76 -3.89 -1.66
N ARG A 59 -22.71 -2.57 -1.40
CA ARG A 59 -23.70 -1.82 -0.59
C ARG A 59 -24.49 -0.78 -1.38
N CYS A 60 -23.88 -0.14 -2.37
CA CYS A 60 -24.52 0.88 -3.21
C CYS A 60 -24.33 0.57 -4.70
N SER A 61 -24.82 1.43 -5.58
CA SER A 61 -24.73 1.26 -7.03
C SER A 61 -23.38 1.69 -7.63
N TYR A 62 -22.39 2.05 -6.82
CA TYR A 62 -21.08 2.48 -7.32
C TYR A 62 -20.39 1.35 -8.10
N THR A 63 -20.00 1.67 -9.33
CA THR A 63 -19.16 0.83 -10.17
C THR A 63 -18.19 1.72 -10.93
N ARG A 64 -16.93 1.32 -11.01
CA ARG A 64 -15.91 1.97 -11.83
C ARG A 64 -15.22 0.91 -12.67
N THR A 65 -15.01 1.21 -13.95
CA THR A 65 -14.21 0.36 -14.85
C THR A 65 -13.21 1.25 -15.58
N CYS A 66 -11.96 0.82 -15.66
CA CYS A 66 -10.91 1.51 -16.38
C CYS A 66 -10.11 0.50 -17.21
N GLU A 67 -10.07 0.70 -18.54
CA GLU A 67 -9.25 -0.15 -19.42
C GLU A 67 -7.76 0.16 -19.22
N ASN A 68 -7.44 1.45 -19.12
CA ASN A 68 -6.11 1.96 -18.87
C ASN A 68 -5.90 2.27 -17.39
N PHE A 69 -4.63 2.26 -16.97
CA PHE A 69 -4.25 2.55 -15.59
C PHE A 69 -4.74 3.94 -15.15
N SER A 70 -5.50 3.98 -14.04
CA SER A 70 -6.06 5.20 -13.46
C SER A 70 -5.88 5.16 -11.94
N TRP A 71 -5.17 6.14 -11.41
CA TRP A 71 -4.83 6.22 -9.99
C TRP A 71 -5.54 7.40 -9.32
N SER A 72 -6.18 7.14 -8.19
CA SER A 72 -6.95 8.13 -7.42
C SER A 72 -6.32 8.45 -6.07
N GLY A 73 -5.36 7.63 -5.65
CA GLY A 73 -4.69 7.76 -4.37
C GLY A 73 -3.60 8.83 -4.35
N PRO A 74 -2.76 8.81 -3.30
CA PRO A 74 -1.73 9.82 -3.09
C PRO A 74 -0.64 9.81 -4.16
N VAL A 75 -0.15 11.00 -4.49
CA VAL A 75 0.94 11.23 -5.43
C VAL A 75 1.98 12.19 -4.85
N LYS A 76 3.23 11.99 -5.25
CA LYS A 76 4.39 12.80 -4.83
C LYS A 76 5.03 13.45 -6.04
N GLY A 77 5.15 14.77 -6.00
CA GLY A 77 5.92 15.57 -6.94
C GLY A 77 7.31 15.83 -6.38
N PHE A 78 8.35 15.57 -7.16
CA PHE A 78 9.72 15.90 -6.80
C PHE A 78 10.44 16.59 -7.96
N GLY A 79 11.20 17.63 -7.62
CA GLY A 79 11.99 18.40 -8.55
C GLY A 79 13.17 19.04 -7.84
N ARG A 80 14.20 19.38 -8.61
CA ARG A 80 15.34 20.14 -8.10
C ARG A 80 15.98 20.97 -9.20
N ARG A 81 16.55 22.10 -8.83
CA ARG A 81 17.35 22.93 -9.73
C ARG A 81 18.40 23.76 -9.00
N PRO A 82 19.42 24.27 -9.69
CA PRO A 82 20.27 25.33 -9.16
C PRO A 82 19.49 26.63 -8.94
N CYS A 83 19.85 27.36 -7.88
CA CYS A 83 19.30 28.67 -7.57
C CYS A 83 19.70 29.68 -8.66
N SER A 84 18.74 30.40 -9.25
CA SER A 84 19.03 31.46 -10.24
C SER A 84 19.66 32.72 -9.65
N ALA A 85 19.60 32.92 -8.33
CA ALA A 85 20.11 34.13 -7.69
C ALA A 85 21.55 33.98 -7.18
N CYS A 86 21.84 32.94 -6.39
CA CYS A 86 23.16 32.75 -5.76
C CYS A 86 23.97 31.57 -6.30
N GLY A 87 23.41 30.77 -7.22
CA GLY A 87 24.09 29.59 -7.76
C GLY A 87 24.12 28.37 -6.82
N HIS A 88 23.44 28.39 -5.67
CA HIS A 88 23.32 27.22 -4.80
C HIS A 88 22.81 26.01 -5.58
N LYS A 89 23.47 24.85 -5.39
CA LYS A 89 23.36 23.71 -6.29
C LYS A 89 21.95 23.09 -6.35
N TRP A 90 21.27 22.95 -5.21
CA TRP A 90 19.97 22.24 -5.16
C TRP A 90 18.93 22.96 -4.32
N VAL A 91 18.08 23.73 -4.99
CA VAL A 91 16.76 24.08 -4.49
C VAL A 91 15.85 22.89 -4.77
N ASN A 92 15.42 22.20 -3.71
CA ASN A 92 14.55 21.03 -3.82
C ASN A 92 13.09 21.45 -3.64
N ALA A 93 12.23 20.94 -4.51
CA ALA A 93 10.79 21.06 -4.38
C ALA A 93 10.17 19.69 -4.14
N ARG A 94 9.24 19.63 -3.18
CA ARG A 94 8.47 18.44 -2.85
C ARG A 94 7.02 18.81 -2.67
N VAL A 95 6.15 18.06 -3.33
CA VAL A 95 4.70 18.20 -3.21
C VAL A 95 4.13 16.84 -2.85
N ASN A 96 3.26 16.79 -1.85
CA ASN A 96 2.46 15.61 -1.56
C ASN A 96 1.00 15.98 -1.77
N CYS A 97 0.29 15.19 -2.57
CA CYS A 97 -1.15 15.30 -2.71
C CYS A 97 -1.77 13.98 -2.24
N GLU A 98 -2.83 14.06 -1.43
CA GLU A 98 -3.54 12.88 -0.92
C GLU A 98 -4.39 12.19 -2.00
N SER A 99 -4.61 12.86 -3.14
CA SER A 99 -5.22 12.33 -4.34
C SER A 99 -4.57 12.91 -5.60
N THR A 100 -4.73 12.24 -6.73
CA THR A 100 -4.29 12.75 -8.03
C THR A 100 -4.98 14.11 -8.31
N PRO A 101 -4.23 15.20 -8.55
CA PRO A 101 -4.81 16.50 -8.77
C PRO A 101 -5.61 16.54 -10.08
N GLN A 102 -6.82 17.11 -10.03
CA GLN A 102 -7.69 17.28 -11.20
C GLN A 102 -7.02 18.11 -12.32
N ARG A 103 -6.14 19.03 -11.95
CA ARG A 103 -5.31 19.81 -12.87
C ARG A 103 -3.84 19.57 -12.50
N PRO A 104 -3.15 18.64 -13.19
CA PRO A 104 -1.74 18.40 -12.94
C PRO A 104 -0.93 19.64 -13.32
N PHE A 105 0.02 19.99 -12.46
CA PHE A 105 1.00 21.05 -12.68
C PHE A 105 2.39 20.43 -12.59
N ASN A 106 3.33 20.93 -13.38
CA ASN A 106 4.69 20.40 -13.40
C ASN A 106 5.71 21.38 -12.86
N THR A 107 5.27 22.49 -12.26
CA THR A 107 6.14 23.51 -11.70
C THR A 107 5.65 23.95 -10.33
N VAL A 108 6.58 24.20 -9.41
CA VAL A 108 6.27 24.76 -8.09
C VAL A 108 7.34 25.72 -7.63
N GLU A 109 6.95 26.65 -6.77
CA GLU A 109 7.85 27.57 -6.11
C GLU A 109 8.51 26.91 -4.90
N ALA A 110 9.82 27.06 -4.78
CA ALA A 110 10.59 26.63 -3.61
C ALA A 110 11.65 27.70 -3.24
N PRO A 111 11.78 28.05 -1.95
CA PRO A 111 12.81 28.98 -1.51
C PRO A 111 14.18 28.30 -1.51
N CYS A 112 15.20 29.04 -1.94
CA CYS A 112 16.59 28.59 -1.81
C CYS A 112 16.96 28.49 -0.32
N PRO A 113 17.54 27.37 0.14
CA PRO A 113 17.92 27.22 1.55
C PRO A 113 19.06 28.16 1.98
N GLU A 114 19.85 28.69 1.04
CA GLU A 114 20.98 29.58 1.34
C GLU A 114 20.59 31.07 1.31
N CYS A 115 19.95 31.52 0.24
CA CYS A 115 19.69 32.96 0.03
C CYS A 115 18.22 33.36 0.13
N GLY A 116 17.30 32.40 0.34
CA GLY A 116 15.86 32.65 0.43
C GLY A 116 15.16 33.00 -0.89
N ALA A 117 15.89 33.20 -2.00
CA ALA A 117 15.29 33.52 -3.29
C ALA A 117 14.33 32.39 -3.74
N VAL A 118 13.12 32.79 -4.14
CA VAL A 118 12.10 31.86 -4.66
C VAL A 118 12.49 31.42 -6.07
N ASN A 119 12.50 30.10 -6.29
CA ASN A 119 12.79 29.49 -7.57
C ASN A 119 11.57 28.69 -8.04
N VAL A 120 11.21 28.84 -9.32
CA VAL A 120 10.27 27.93 -9.98
C VAL A 120 11.03 26.66 -10.36
N VAL A 121 10.58 25.52 -9.86
CA VAL A 121 11.21 24.20 -9.99
C VAL A 121 10.28 23.27 -10.77
N ASP A 122 10.78 22.67 -11.84
CA ASP A 122 10.08 21.61 -12.56
C ASP A 122 10.03 20.34 -11.70
N ILE A 123 8.85 19.74 -11.55
CA ILE A 123 8.60 18.52 -10.79
C ILE A 123 8.11 17.39 -11.68
N SER A 124 8.51 16.17 -11.33
CA SER A 124 7.95 14.94 -11.89
C SER A 124 7.05 14.28 -10.86
N TRP A 125 5.86 13.86 -11.29
CA TRP A 125 4.91 13.12 -10.45
C TRP A 125 5.24 11.64 -10.39
N SER A 126 5.03 11.06 -9.23
CA SER A 126 5.12 9.63 -8.97
C SER A 126 4.01 9.19 -8.03
N ILE A 127 3.49 7.99 -8.24
CA ILE A 127 2.54 7.38 -7.32
C ILE A 127 3.29 6.92 -6.07
N ASP A 128 2.68 7.13 -4.91
CA ASP A 128 3.26 6.71 -3.64
C ASP A 128 2.99 5.23 -3.31
N PHE A 129 3.44 4.31 -4.19
CA PHE A 129 3.20 2.86 -4.06
C PHE A 129 3.75 2.24 -2.77
N PHE A 130 4.84 2.79 -2.22
CA PHE A 130 5.65 2.12 -1.18
C PHE A 130 5.57 2.78 0.19
N SER A 131 4.64 3.72 0.40
CA SER A 131 4.46 4.35 1.72
C SER A 131 3.95 3.40 2.80
N GLY A 132 3.56 2.16 2.45
CA GLY A 132 2.97 1.21 3.39
C GLY A 132 1.54 1.59 3.81
N ARG A 133 0.93 2.56 3.11
CA ARG A 133 -0.45 2.98 3.31
C ARG A 133 -1.42 1.86 2.89
N PRO A 134 -2.59 1.75 3.53
CA PRO A 134 -3.58 0.72 3.24
C PRO A 134 -4.37 1.05 1.98
N LEU A 135 -3.73 0.98 0.82
CA LEU A 135 -4.32 1.34 -0.48
C LEU A 135 -4.31 0.16 -1.45
N ASP A 136 -5.34 0.07 -2.30
CA ASP A 136 -5.38 -0.90 -3.37
C ASP A 136 -4.40 -0.51 -4.50
N PRO A 137 -3.52 -1.42 -4.96
CA PRO A 137 -2.55 -1.07 -6.01
C PRO A 137 -3.15 -0.84 -7.39
N TYR A 138 -4.45 -1.09 -7.56
CA TYR A 138 -5.15 -0.95 -8.84
C TYR A 138 -5.72 0.44 -9.05
N ASN A 139 -6.35 1.03 -8.02
CA ASN A 139 -7.09 2.29 -8.17
C ASN A 139 -6.67 3.37 -7.16
N GLY A 140 -5.92 3.02 -6.11
CA GLY A 140 -5.48 3.92 -5.05
C GLY A 140 -6.55 4.22 -3.99
N GLU A 141 -7.58 3.38 -3.90
CA GLU A 141 -8.65 3.41 -2.92
C GLU A 141 -8.21 2.77 -1.60
N ARG A 142 -8.83 3.19 -0.49
CA ARG A 142 -8.49 2.64 0.83
C ARG A 142 -8.98 1.19 0.96
N LEU A 143 -8.14 0.32 1.54
CA LEU A 143 -8.50 -1.08 1.79
C LEU A 143 -9.66 -1.22 2.80
N TRP A 144 -10.39 -2.33 2.71
CA TRP A 144 -11.47 -2.67 3.64
C TRP A 144 -10.90 -3.12 4.99
N TYR A 145 -9.99 -4.09 4.96
CA TYR A 145 -9.36 -4.62 6.16
C TYR A 145 -8.23 -3.69 6.60
N VAL A 146 -8.57 -2.74 7.48
CA VAL A 146 -7.61 -1.82 8.09
C VAL A 146 -7.98 -1.57 9.53
N ASP A 147 -7.00 -1.60 10.41
CA ASP A 147 -7.18 -1.36 11.83
C ASP A 147 -5.91 -0.77 12.46
N ASP A 148 -6.00 -0.31 13.70
CA ASP A 148 -4.86 0.24 14.45
C ASP A 148 -4.29 -0.76 15.46
N VAL A 149 -2.96 -0.82 15.51
CA VAL A 149 -2.20 -1.44 16.59
C VAL A 149 -1.19 -0.43 17.13
N ARG A 150 -1.57 0.26 18.20
CA ARG A 150 -0.70 1.20 18.94
C ARG A 150 -0.21 2.35 18.06
N GLY A 151 -1.11 2.98 17.29
CA GLY A 151 -0.79 4.07 16.38
C GLY A 151 -0.16 3.63 15.06
N ASN A 152 -0.18 2.33 14.74
CA ASN A 152 0.29 1.80 13.46
C ASN A 152 -0.86 1.06 12.77
N GLU A 153 -1.10 1.38 11.51
CA GLU A 153 -2.11 0.66 10.72
C GLU A 153 -1.62 -0.76 10.37
N ILE A 154 -2.48 -1.74 10.65
CA ILE A 154 -2.41 -3.09 10.09
C ILE A 154 -3.50 -3.22 9.03
N TRP A 155 -3.15 -3.85 7.91
CA TRP A 155 -4.08 -3.99 6.80
C TRP A 155 -3.81 -5.25 5.98
N ALA A 156 -4.79 -5.64 5.17
CA ALA A 156 -4.67 -6.75 4.24
C ALA A 156 -5.49 -6.48 2.97
N TYR A 157 -5.13 -7.17 1.88
CA TYR A 157 -5.80 -7.01 0.58
C TYR A 157 -7.12 -7.77 0.54
N ASN A 158 -7.15 -8.94 1.16
CA ASN A 158 -8.27 -9.85 1.20
C ASN A 158 -8.13 -10.82 2.39
N THR A 159 -9.11 -11.69 2.57
CA THR A 159 -9.13 -12.70 3.65
C THR A 159 -7.98 -13.70 3.55
N ALA A 160 -7.52 -14.04 2.34
CA ALA A 160 -6.34 -14.89 2.14
C ALA A 160 -5.08 -14.22 2.70
N HIS A 161 -4.90 -12.92 2.45
CA HIS A 161 -3.80 -12.15 3.02
C HIS A 161 -3.92 -12.04 4.56
N LEU A 162 -5.11 -11.81 5.11
CA LEU A 162 -5.33 -11.81 6.58
C LEU A 162 -4.91 -13.13 7.22
N THR A 163 -5.37 -14.24 6.65
CA THR A 163 -5.07 -15.60 7.14
C THR A 163 -3.56 -15.84 7.12
N TYR A 164 -2.91 -15.50 6.02
CA TYR A 164 -1.46 -15.62 5.86
C TYR A 164 -0.67 -14.82 6.91
N LEU A 165 -1.04 -13.54 7.13
CA LEU A 165 -0.42 -12.70 8.17
C LEU A 165 -0.63 -13.31 9.56
N ARG A 166 -1.86 -13.76 9.86
CA ARG A 166 -2.20 -14.33 11.14
C ARG A 166 -1.38 -15.58 11.44
N GLU A 167 -1.30 -16.49 10.48
CA GLU A 167 -0.49 -17.70 10.58
C GLU A 167 0.98 -17.36 10.84
N TYR A 168 1.58 -16.49 10.01
CA TYR A 168 2.97 -16.07 10.16
C TYR A 168 3.28 -15.45 11.53
N ILE A 169 2.42 -14.52 11.98
CA ILE A 169 2.62 -13.85 13.27
C ILE A 169 2.42 -14.82 14.43
N SER A 170 1.46 -15.73 14.32
CA SER A 170 1.15 -16.76 15.34
C SER A 170 2.13 -17.93 15.38
N SER A 171 2.99 -18.11 14.37
CA SER A 171 4.06 -19.11 14.39
C SER A 171 5.24 -18.68 15.26
N SER A 172 5.84 -19.64 15.97
CA SER A 172 7.02 -19.43 16.82
C SER A 172 8.34 -19.75 16.11
N LEU A 173 8.28 -20.63 15.11
CA LEU A 173 9.36 -21.01 14.21
C LEU A 173 8.99 -20.54 12.79
N ARG A 174 9.87 -19.73 12.19
CA ARG A 174 9.68 -19.10 10.87
C ARG A 174 10.92 -19.35 10.04
N GLU A 175 11.03 -20.55 9.49
CA GLU A 175 12.14 -20.90 8.61
C GLU A 175 11.95 -20.20 7.27
N ARG A 176 13.06 -19.79 6.65
CA ARG A 176 13.02 -19.26 5.28
C ARG A 176 12.68 -20.40 4.35
N GLY A 177 11.50 -20.33 3.73
CA GLY A 177 11.06 -21.29 2.71
C GLY A 177 11.53 -20.89 1.31
N ASP A 178 11.06 -21.66 0.33
CA ASP A 178 11.21 -21.30 -1.08
C ASP A 178 10.59 -19.92 -1.37
N HIS A 179 11.19 -19.18 -2.29
CA HIS A 179 10.83 -17.79 -2.62
C HIS A 179 11.02 -16.75 -1.49
N ALA A 180 11.79 -17.07 -0.43
CA ALA A 180 12.20 -16.12 0.61
C ALA A 180 13.18 -15.03 0.09
N GLY A 181 12.69 -14.19 -0.80
CA GLY A 181 13.41 -13.06 -1.38
C GLY A 181 13.04 -11.72 -0.75
N LYS A 182 13.77 -10.68 -1.15
CA LYS A 182 13.51 -9.29 -0.75
C LYS A 182 12.13 -8.76 -1.15
N TYR A 183 11.40 -9.48 -2.01
CA TYR A 183 10.06 -9.11 -2.49
C TYR A 183 8.92 -9.83 -1.76
N SER A 184 9.22 -10.74 -0.83
CA SER A 184 8.20 -11.39 -0.01
C SER A 184 7.56 -10.38 0.95
N ILE A 185 6.25 -10.49 1.16
CA ILE A 185 5.50 -9.58 2.03
C ILE A 185 5.97 -9.71 3.49
N ILE A 186 6.23 -10.94 3.96
CA ILE A 186 6.66 -11.22 5.34
C ILE A 186 8.09 -10.73 5.64
N THR A 187 8.97 -10.70 4.62
CA THR A 187 10.29 -10.08 4.74
C THR A 187 10.15 -8.58 5.00
N ASN A 188 9.27 -7.92 4.26
CA ASN A 188 9.07 -6.46 4.29
C ASN A 188 8.13 -5.97 5.39
N LEU A 189 7.58 -6.86 6.22
CA LEU A 189 6.74 -6.45 7.33
C LEU A 189 7.49 -5.48 8.27
N PRO A 190 6.81 -4.44 8.76
CA PRO A 190 7.38 -3.54 9.76
C PRO A 190 7.90 -4.28 10.98
N ALA A 191 9.02 -3.79 11.54
CA ALA A 191 9.63 -4.41 12.71
C ALA A 191 8.67 -4.50 13.91
N TRP A 192 7.80 -3.51 14.08
CA TRP A 192 6.80 -3.49 15.15
C TRP A 192 5.80 -4.65 15.04
N MET A 193 5.42 -5.07 13.82
CA MET A 193 4.47 -6.15 13.61
C MET A 193 5.09 -7.52 13.92
N LYS A 194 6.39 -7.67 13.64
CA LYS A 194 7.16 -8.88 13.93
C LYS A 194 7.59 -9.00 15.40
N SER A 195 7.50 -7.92 16.17
CA SER A 195 7.96 -7.86 17.55
C SER A 195 7.11 -8.72 18.49
N LYS A 196 7.78 -9.51 19.34
CA LYS A 196 7.12 -10.34 20.36
C LYS A 196 6.22 -9.52 21.29
N LYS A 197 6.59 -8.27 21.59
CA LYS A 197 5.83 -7.37 22.48
C LYS A 197 4.45 -6.99 21.93
N ASN A 198 4.29 -6.98 20.60
CA ASN A 198 3.07 -6.59 19.93
C ASN A 198 2.27 -7.80 19.40
N ARG A 199 2.81 -9.02 19.52
CA ARG A 199 2.27 -10.22 18.89
C ARG A 199 0.80 -10.46 19.24
N ASP A 200 0.46 -10.41 20.52
CA ASP A 200 -0.91 -10.71 20.98
C ASP A 200 -1.90 -9.64 20.50
N ASP A 201 -1.50 -8.36 20.55
CA ASP A 201 -2.31 -7.25 20.03
C ASP A 201 -2.52 -7.36 18.51
N VAL A 202 -1.47 -7.73 17.77
CA VAL A 202 -1.54 -7.96 16.32
C VAL A 202 -2.48 -9.12 15.99
N ILE A 203 -2.33 -10.26 16.66
CA ILE A 203 -3.19 -11.44 16.43
C ILE A 203 -4.64 -11.11 16.75
N LYS A 204 -4.90 -10.45 17.88
CA LYS A 204 -6.26 -10.03 18.27
C LYS A 204 -6.88 -9.09 17.24
N THR A 205 -6.09 -8.21 16.66
CA THR A 205 -6.54 -7.26 15.63
C THR A 205 -6.83 -7.97 14.31
N LEU A 206 -5.97 -8.90 13.88
CA LEU A 206 -6.22 -9.75 12.71
C LEU A 206 -7.49 -10.60 12.90
N ASP A 207 -7.70 -11.18 14.09
CA ASP A 207 -8.90 -11.94 14.45
C ASP A 207 -10.18 -11.07 14.40
N ARG A 208 -10.07 -9.77 14.68
CA ARG A 208 -11.18 -8.82 14.54
C ARG A 208 -11.47 -8.52 13.07
N LEU A 209 -10.42 -8.23 12.28
CA LEU A 209 -10.54 -7.98 10.85
C LEU A 209 -11.16 -9.16 10.09
N MET A 210 -10.84 -10.40 10.48
CA MET A 210 -11.40 -11.62 9.87
C MET A 210 -12.90 -11.83 10.14
N LYS A 211 -13.52 -11.05 11.03
CA LYS A 211 -14.94 -11.16 11.42
C LYS A 211 -15.80 -9.99 10.89
N MET A 212 -15.24 -9.17 10.01
CA MET A 212 -15.95 -8.04 9.37
C MET A 212 -16.84 -8.49 8.22
#